data_AF-G5LKZ8-F1
#
_entry.id   AF-G5LKZ8-F1
#
_cell.length_a   1.000
_cell.length_b   1.000
_cell.length_c   1.000
_cell.angle_alpha   90.00
_cell.angle_beta   90.00
_cell.angle_gamma   90.00
#
_symmetry.space_group_name_H-M   'P 1'
#
loop_
_entity.id
_entity.type
_entity.pdbx_description
1 polymer ?
#
loop_
_entity_poly.entity_id
_entity_poly.type
_entity_poly.pdbx_seq_one_letter_code
_entity_poly.pdbx_strand_id
1 'polypeptide(L)'
;MGFFATSGELTFEAWTGFFSSAFTKVFTLLALFSILIHAWIGMWQVLTDYVKPLAVRLILQLVIVVALVVYVIYGFVVVWGV
;
A
#
# COMPACT_ATOMS: atom_id res chain seq x y z
N MET A 1 0.55 -0.92 14.44
CA MET A 1 0.02 -0.77 15.82
C MET A 1 1.09 -0.98 16.88
N GLY A 2 1.91 -2.03 16.81
CA GLY A 2 2.95 -2.32 17.82
C GLY A 2 3.85 -1.13 18.18
N PHE A 3 4.48 -0.48 17.19
CA PHE A 3 5.30 0.71 17.40
C PHE A 3 4.57 1.80 18.22
N PHE A 4 3.42 2.27 17.74
CA PHE A 4 2.62 3.29 18.44
C PHE A 4 2.14 2.88 19.83
N ALA A 5 1.90 1.58 20.06
CA ALA A 5 1.44 1.08 21.35
C ALA A 5 2.57 0.97 22.39
N THR A 6 3.83 0.90 21.97
CA THR A 6 4.97 0.61 22.85
C THR A 6 6.06 1.67 22.85
N SER A 7 6.05 2.62 21.91
CA SER A 7 7.14 3.60 21.73
C SER A 7 7.17 4.71 22.78
N GLY A 8 6.11 4.88 23.57
CA GLY A 8 5.97 6.04 24.44
C GLY A 8 5.68 7.31 23.63
N GLU A 9 6.41 8.40 23.89
CA GLU A 9 6.27 9.65 23.16
C GLU A 9 6.70 9.50 21.69
N LEU A 10 5.88 10.02 20.77
CA LEU A 10 6.15 9.93 19.34
C LEU A 10 6.95 11.15 18.87
N THR A 11 8.28 11.02 18.83
CA THR A 11 9.17 12.06 18.30
C THR A 11 9.56 11.80 16.85
N PHE A 12 10.00 12.84 16.13
CA PHE A 12 10.53 12.68 14.77
C PHE A 12 11.71 11.71 14.73
N GLU A 13 12.61 11.79 15.70
CA GLU A 13 13.79 10.90 15.82
C GLU A 13 13.38 9.43 15.97
N ALA A 14 12.45 9.13 16.88
CA ALA A 14 11.95 7.77 17.10
C ALA A 14 11.25 7.22 15.83
N TRP A 15 10.48 8.07 15.15
CA TRP A 15 9.81 7.72 13.90
C TRP A 15 10.82 7.40 12.78
N THR A 16 11.77 8.30 12.53
CA THR A 16 12.81 8.09 11.52
C THR A 16 13.66 6.87 11.83
N GLY A 17 14.02 6.66 13.10
CA GLY A 17 14.78 5.48 13.52
C GLY A 17 14.06 4.16 13.23
N PHE A 18 12.76 4.09 13.52
CA PHE A 18 11.96 2.90 13.24
C PHE A 18 11.89 2.56 11.75
N PHE A 19 11.63 3.56 10.90
CA PHE A 19 11.55 3.38 9.44
C PHE A 19 12.91 3.26 8.75
N SER A 20 14.00 3.64 9.40
CA SER A 20 15.37 3.41 8.91
C SER A 20 15.78 1.93 9.00
N SER A 21 15.13 1.13 9.86
CA SER A 21 15.49 -0.27 10.03
C SER A 21 15.14 -1.13 8.79
N ALA A 22 16.06 -2.01 8.39
CA ALA A 22 15.86 -2.90 7.23
C ALA A 22 14.61 -3.79 7.39
N PHE A 23 14.34 -4.25 8.61
CA PHE A 23 13.15 -5.05 8.91
C PHE A 23 11.86 -4.29 8.58
N THR A 24 11.71 -3.06 9.08
CA THR A 24 10.52 -2.24 8.80
C THR A 24 10.39 -1.96 7.31
N LYS A 25 11.48 -1.58 6.62
CA LYS A 25 11.45 -1.30 5.17
C LYS A 25 10.97 -2.50 4.35
N VAL A 26 11.55 -3.68 4.58
CA VAL A 26 11.19 -4.92 3.88
C VAL A 26 9.75 -5.33 4.21
N PHE A 27 9.37 -5.26 5.48
CA PHE A 27 8.02 -5.63 5.92
C PHE A 27 6.96 -4.68 5.32
N THR A 28 7.23 -3.37 5.27
CA THR A 28 6.34 -2.40 4.63
C THR A 28 6.17 -2.70 3.13
N LEU A 29 7.25 -3.02 2.40
CA LEU A 29 7.12 -3.41 1.00
C LEU A 29 6.31 -4.71 0.83
N LEU A 30 6.56 -5.72 1.66
CA LEU A 30 5.81 -6.97 1.61
C LEU A 30 4.31 -6.74 1.86
N ALA A 31 3.98 -5.85 2.81
CA ALA A 31 2.61 -5.45 3.07
C ALA A 31 2.00 -4.71 1.87
N LEU A 32 2.74 -3.80 1.22
CA LEU A 32 2.27 -3.09 0.02
C LEU A 32 2.05 -4.03 -1.18
N PHE A 33 2.93 -5.01 -1.39
CA PHE A 33 2.71 -6.06 -2.39
C PHE A 33 1.49 -6.93 -2.07
N SER A 34 1.28 -7.25 -0.79
CA SER A 34 0.09 -7.97 -0.34
C SER A 34 -1.18 -7.15 -0.60
N ILE A 35 -1.15 -5.84 -0.36
CA ILE A 35 -2.24 -4.91 -0.68
C ILE A 35 -2.49 -4.85 -2.19
N LEU A 36 -1.45 -4.73 -3.01
CA LEU A 36 -1.57 -4.73 -4.47
C LEU A 36 -2.37 -5.95 -4.96
N ILE A 37 -2.00 -7.14 -4.51
CA ILE A 37 -2.65 -8.39 -4.94
C ILE A 37 -4.07 -8.49 -4.34
N HIS A 38 -4.21 -8.29 -3.03
CA HIS A 38 -5.49 -8.44 -2.34
C HIS A 38 -6.53 -7.43 -2.84
N ALA A 39 -6.15 -6.15 -2.95
CA ALA A 39 -7.04 -5.10 -3.41
C ALA A 39 -7.34 -5.21 -4.90
N TRP A 40 -6.40 -5.65 -5.74
CA TRP A 40 -6.72 -5.95 -7.15
C TRP A 40 -7.86 -6.96 -7.21
N ILE A 41 -7.69 -8.12 -6.57
CA ILE A 41 -8.65 -9.23 -6.66
C ILE A 41 -10.01 -8.79 -6.10
N GLY A 42 -10.02 -8.16 -4.92
CA GLY A 42 -11.25 -7.68 -4.30
C GLY A 42 -11.96 -6.61 -5.14
N MET A 43 -11.23 -5.63 -5.67
CA MET A 43 -11.84 -4.60 -6.51
C MET A 43 -12.31 -5.15 -7.85
N TRP A 44 -11.61 -6.13 -8.43
CA TRP A 44 -12.10 -6.82 -9.62
C TRP A 44 -13.45 -7.50 -9.36
N GLN A 45 -13.61 -8.20 -8.24
CA GLN A 45 -14.88 -8.82 -7.84
C GLN A 45 -16.00 -7.78 -7.70
N VAL A 46 -15.75 -6.70 -6.95
CA VAL A 46 -16.72 -5.59 -6.78
C VAL A 46 -17.12 -4.99 -8.12
N LEU A 47 -16.15 -4.73 -9.00
CA LEU A 47 -16.42 -4.15 -10.31
C LEU A 47 -17.25 -5.08 -11.20
N THR A 48 -16.98 -6.39 -11.19
CA THR A 48 -17.77 -7.35 -11.97
C THR A 48 -19.20 -7.51 -11.45
N ASP A 49 -19.39 -7.38 -10.14
CA ASP A 49 -20.70 -7.51 -9.51
C ASP A 49 -21.57 -6.28 -9.76
N TYR A 50 -21.02 -5.07 -9.67
CA TYR A 50 -21.83 -3.85 -9.64
C TYR A 50 -21.71 -2.96 -10.89
N VAL A 51 -20.60 -3.01 -11.64
CA VAL A 51 -20.41 -2.13 -12.82
C VAL A 51 -20.70 -2.93 -14.08
N LYS A 52 -21.92 -2.82 -14.62
CA LYS A 52 -22.36 -3.62 -15.78
C LYS A 52 -21.74 -3.19 -17.12
N PRO A 53 -21.67 -1.89 -17.48
CA PRO A 53 -21.10 -1.47 -18.76
C PRO A 53 -19.62 -1.85 -18.88
N LEU A 54 -19.25 -2.59 -19.92
CA LEU A 54 -17.90 -3.15 -20.10
C LEU A 54 -16.82 -2.05 -20.14
N ALA A 55 -17.02 -1.01 -20.95
CA ALA A 55 -16.02 0.05 -21.12
C ALA A 55 -15.74 0.78 -19.79
N VAL A 56 -16.79 1.12 -19.04
CA VAL A 56 -16.66 1.76 -17.72
C VAL A 56 -15.91 0.87 -16.75
N ARG A 57 -16.26 -0.42 -16.69
CA ARG A 57 -15.60 -1.39 -15.83
C ARG A 57 -14.10 -1.50 -16.12
N LEU A 58 -13.71 -1.57 -17.40
CA LEU A 58 -12.30 -1.67 -17.78
C LEU A 58 -11.50 -0.41 -17.44
N ILE A 59 -12.09 0.78 -17.64
CA ILE A 59 -11.45 2.05 -17.26
C ILE A 59 -11.23 2.10 -15.74
N LEU A 60 -12.26 1.77 -14.95
CA LEU A 60 -12.14 1.73 -13.49
C LEU A 60 -11.09 0.72 -13.04
N GLN A 61 -11.06 -0.46 -13.64
CA GLN A 61 -10.06 -1.48 -13.34
C GLN A 61 -8.64 -1.00 -13.67
N LEU A 62 -8.44 -0.32 -14.81
CA LEU A 62 -7.14 0.27 -15.16
C LEU A 62 -6.71 1.32 -14.13
N VAL A 63 -7.60 2.24 -13.75
CA VAL A 63 -7.32 3.28 -12.74
C VAL A 63 -6.92 2.64 -11.40
N ILE A 64 -7.65 1.62 -10.97
CA ILE A 64 -7.36 0.91 -9.71
C ILE A 64 -5.99 0.23 -9.78
N VAL A 65 -5.70 -0.52 -10.85
CA VAL A 65 -4.41 -1.21 -11.00
C VAL A 65 -3.26 -0.21 -11.03
N VAL A 66 -3.39 0.89 -11.78
CA VAL A 66 -2.38 1.96 -11.81
C VAL A 66 -2.18 2.55 -10.41
N ALA A 67 -3.25 2.86 -9.68
CA ALA A 67 -3.14 3.39 -8.31
C ALA A 67 -2.42 2.41 -7.37
N LEU A 68 -2.73 1.11 -7.44
CA LEU A 68 -2.09 0.09 -6.61
C LEU A 68 -0.60 -0.08 -6.95
N VAL A 69 -0.23 -0.03 -8.23
CA VAL A 69 1.18 -0.04 -8.64
C VAL A 69 1.91 1.22 -8.15
N VAL A 70 1.27 2.38 -8.26
CA VAL A 70 1.79 3.65 -7.72
C VAL A 70 2.01 3.54 -6.21
N TYR A 71 1.12 2.89 -5.45
CA TYR A 71 1.33 2.69 -4.00
C TYR A 71 2.59 1.89 -3.69
N VAL A 72 2.87 0.82 -4.45
CA VAL A 72 4.09 0.02 -4.26
C VAL A 72 5.34 0.83 -4.62
N ILE A 73 5.34 1.49 -5.78
CA ILE A 73 6.48 2.30 -6.23
C ILE A 73 6.72 3.48 -5.29
N TYR A 74 5.68 4.21 -4.92
CA TYR A 74 5.79 5.34 -4.02
C TYR A 74 6.23 4.90 -2.63
N GLY A 75 5.69 3.79 -2.11
CA GLY A 75 6.13 3.21 -0.85
C GLY A 75 7.62 2.84 -0.87
N PHE A 76 8.11 2.27 -1.98
CA PHE A 76 9.54 2.03 -2.17
C PHE A 76 10.35 3.34 -2.13
N VAL A 77 9.97 4.34 -2.93
CA VAL A 77 10.66 5.65 -2.97
C VAL A 77 10.69 6.30 -1.58
N VAL A 78 9.58 6.25 -0.84
CA VAL A 78 9.49 6.83 0.51
C VAL A 78 10.42 6.10 1.47
N VAL A 79 10.29 4.78 1.65
CA VAL A 79 11.04 4.09 2.71
C VAL A 79 12.52 3.87 2.37
N TRP A 80 12.92 3.92 1.10
CA TRP A 80 14.33 4.00 0.70
C TRP A 80 14.89 5.42 0.74
N GLY A 81 14.03 6.44 0.85
CA GLY A 81 14.42 7.84 1.07
C GLY A 81 14.49 8.26 2.55
N VAL A 82 14.04 7.40 3.48
CA VAL A 82 14.25 7.54 4.93
C VAL A 82 15.63 7.03 5.31
#